data_AF-A0A2W6SVX3-F1
#
_entry.id   AF-A0A2W6SVX3-F1
#
_cell.length_a   1.000
_cell.length_b   1.000
_cell.length_c   1.000
_cell.angle_alpha   90.00
_cell.angle_beta   90.00
_cell.angle_gamma   90.00
#
_symmetry.space_group_name_H-M   'P 1'
#
loop_
_entity.id
_entity.type
_entity.pdbx_description
1 polymer ?
#
loop_
_entity_poly.entity_id
_entity_poly.type
_entity_poly.pdbx_seq_one_letter_code
_entity_poly.pdbx_strand_id
1 'polypeptide(L)'
;IAGLVNVFEGGNLEIRDKYSFDLPPIESLEHWEELLNKLWNDSEKFANLLEQMPDSKMNEVFVDEKYGTYLRNIDGMIEHAYYHLGQVTLIKKILKN
;
A
#
# COMPACT_ATOMS: atom_id res chain seq x y z
N ILE A 1 -0.71 -2.17 -0.02
CA ILE A 1 -1.59 -1.74 1.10
C ILE A 1 -2.28 -2.94 1.75
N ALA A 2 -3.11 -3.73 1.05
CA ALA A 2 -3.84 -4.87 1.62
C ALA A 2 -3.02 -5.83 2.51
N GLY A 3 -1.83 -6.24 2.08
CA GLY A 3 -1.02 -7.13 2.90
C GLY A 3 -0.40 -6.48 4.15
N LEU A 4 -0.30 -5.14 4.20
CA LEU A 4 0.04 -4.42 5.44
C LEU A 4 -1.18 -4.31 6.35
N VAL A 5 -2.38 -4.11 5.81
CA VAL A 5 -3.63 -4.19 6.61
C VAL A 5 -3.67 -5.51 7.38
N ASN A 6 -3.39 -6.64 6.73
CA ASN A 6 -3.33 -7.95 7.40
C ASN A 6 -2.35 -7.97 8.60
N VAL A 7 -1.16 -7.37 8.45
CA VAL A 7 -0.17 -7.28 9.54
C VAL A 7 -0.69 -6.44 10.71
N PHE A 8 -1.30 -5.30 10.43
CA PHE A 8 -1.83 -4.40 11.45
C PHE A 8 -3.05 -4.99 12.17
N GLU A 9 -3.75 -5.95 11.53
CA GLU A 9 -4.81 -6.76 12.15
C GLU A 9 -4.27 -7.97 12.95
N GLY A 10 -2.95 -8.14 13.03
CA GLY A 10 -2.30 -9.23 13.78
C GLY A 10 -1.98 -10.48 12.95
N GLY A 11 -2.16 -10.43 11.63
CA GLY A 11 -1.78 -11.47 10.69
C GLY A 11 -0.30 -11.42 10.28
N ASN A 12 0.11 -12.35 9.41
CA ASN A 12 1.48 -12.45 8.91
C ASN A 12 1.76 -11.47 7.74
N LEU A 13 3.04 -11.10 7.57
CA LEU A 13 3.48 -10.38 6.38
C LEU A 13 3.64 -11.32 5.18
N GLU A 14 2.63 -11.33 4.31
CA GLU A 14 2.52 -12.25 3.17
C GLU A 14 2.84 -11.62 1.81
N ILE A 15 3.09 -10.31 1.77
CA ILE A 15 3.47 -9.60 0.54
C ILE A 15 4.82 -10.13 0.03
N ARG A 16 4.89 -10.40 -1.28
CA ARG A 16 6.10 -10.85 -1.98
C ARG A 16 6.20 -10.18 -3.34
N ASP A 17 7.42 -9.84 -3.75
CA ASP A 17 7.71 -9.19 -5.05
C ASP A 17 7.22 -9.99 -6.25
N LYS A 18 7.17 -11.33 -6.13
CA LYS A 18 6.63 -12.20 -7.20
C LYS A 18 5.17 -11.91 -7.58
N TYR A 19 4.42 -11.25 -6.69
CA TYR A 19 3.02 -10.87 -6.92
C TYR A 19 2.86 -9.41 -7.37
N SER A 20 3.94 -8.63 -7.47
CA SER A 20 3.87 -7.19 -7.77
C SER A 20 3.26 -6.86 -9.13
N PHE A 21 3.23 -7.84 -10.04
CA PHE A 21 2.66 -7.72 -11.39
C PHE A 21 1.50 -8.69 -11.62
N ASP A 22 0.99 -9.32 -10.57
CA ASP A 22 -0.15 -10.25 -10.62
C ASP A 22 -1.47 -9.46 -10.59
N LEU A 23 -1.69 -8.66 -11.62
CA LEU A 23 -2.90 -7.87 -11.81
C LEU A 23 -3.66 -8.43 -13.04
N PRO A 24 -4.93 -8.86 -12.90
CA PRO A 24 -5.71 -9.32 -14.03
C PRO A 24 -5.96 -8.19 -15.05
N PRO A 25 -6.18 -8.51 -16.33
CA PRO A 25 -6.49 -7.52 -17.35
C PRO A 25 -7.74 -6.68 -17.01
N ILE A 26 -7.65 -5.37 -17.24
CA ILE A 26 -8.77 -4.44 -17.08
C ILE A 26 -9.46 -4.31 -18.43
N GLU A 27 -10.55 -5.07 -18.62
CA GLU A 27 -11.26 -5.19 -19.90
C GLU A 27 -12.60 -4.43 -19.92
N SER A 28 -13.02 -3.88 -18.78
CA SER A 28 -14.28 -3.17 -18.62
C SER A 28 -14.16 -1.99 -17.65
N LEU A 29 -15.15 -1.09 -17.70
CA LEU A 29 -15.28 -0.01 -16.71
C LEU A 29 -15.50 -0.57 -15.30
N GLU A 30 -16.26 -1.65 -15.19
CA GLU A 30 -16.52 -2.34 -13.92
C GLU A 30 -15.22 -2.84 -13.29
N HIS A 31 -14.33 -3.50 -14.05
CA HIS A 31 -13.02 -3.95 -13.53
C HIS A 31 -12.17 -2.76 -13.04
N TRP A 32 -12.27 -1.62 -13.74
CA TRP A 32 -11.55 -0.40 -13.34
C TRP A 32 -12.11 0.18 -12.04
N GLU A 33 -13.43 0.24 -11.90
CA GLU A 33 -14.09 0.71 -10.69
C GLU A 33 -13.83 -0.22 -9.50
N GLU A 34 -13.82 -1.54 -9.70
CA GLU A 34 -13.45 -2.53 -8.68
C GLU A 34 -12.03 -2.31 -8.17
N LEU A 35 -11.07 -2.10 -9.08
CA LEU A 35 -9.68 -1.82 -8.72
C LEU A 35 -9.57 -0.55 -7.86
N LEU A 36 -10.26 0.52 -8.26
CA LEU A 36 -10.29 1.78 -7.50
C LEU A 36 -10.94 1.60 -6.13
N ASN A 37 -12.12 0.99 -6.07
CA ASN A 37 -12.84 0.74 -4.83
C ASN A 37 -12.00 -0.10 -3.86
N LYS A 38 -11.33 -1.14 -4.37
CA LYS A 38 -10.41 -1.94 -3.57
C LYS A 38 -9.26 -1.09 -3.00
N LEU A 39 -8.63 -0.27 -3.83
CA LEU A 39 -7.56 0.63 -3.38
C LEU A 39 -8.05 1.58 -2.27
N TRP A 40 -9.22 2.20 -2.45
CA TRP A 40 -9.77 3.16 -1.49
C TRP A 40 -10.14 2.50 -0.17
N ASN A 41 -10.86 1.38 -0.22
CA ASN A 41 -11.27 0.64 0.97
C ASN A 41 -10.04 0.14 1.77
N ASP A 42 -9.04 -0.42 1.08
CA ASP A 42 -7.80 -0.88 1.74
C ASP A 42 -7.02 0.29 2.35
N SER A 43 -6.99 1.44 1.68
CA SER A 43 -6.28 2.65 2.15
C SER A 43 -6.97 3.28 3.36
N GLU A 44 -8.30 3.39 3.34
CA GLU A 44 -9.08 3.92 4.45
C GLU A 44 -8.96 3.00 5.68
N LYS A 45 -9.08 1.68 5.48
CA LYS A 45 -8.87 0.72 6.56
C LYS A 45 -7.46 0.80 7.15
N PHE A 46 -6.45 0.93 6.30
CA PHE A 46 -5.07 1.12 6.76
C PHE A 46 -4.90 2.42 7.57
N ALA A 47 -5.45 3.54 7.09
CA ALA A 47 -5.39 4.81 7.80
C ALA A 47 -6.05 4.73 9.19
N ASN A 48 -7.23 4.11 9.29
CA ASN A 48 -7.91 3.91 10.57
C ASN A 48 -7.09 3.04 11.54
N LEU A 49 -6.42 2.00 11.05
CA LEU A 49 -5.54 1.16 11.87
C LEU A 49 -4.31 1.93 12.37
N LEU A 50 -3.75 2.82 11.54
CA LEU A 50 -2.64 3.69 11.95
C LEU A 50 -3.07 4.71 13.00
N GLU A 51 -4.25 5.32 12.84
CA GLU A 51 -4.79 6.30 13.80
C GLU A 51 -5.01 5.68 15.19
N GLN A 52 -5.38 4.40 15.25
CA GLN A 52 -5.58 3.66 16.50
C GLN A 52 -4.28 3.07 17.08
N MET A 53 -3.16 3.15 16.36
CA MET A 53 -1.88 2.60 16.81
C MET A 53 -1.28 3.52 17.90
N PRO A 54 -0.87 2.99 19.07
CA PRO A 54 -0.23 3.80 20.08
C PRO A 54 1.16 4.27 19.64
N ASP A 55 1.50 5.54 19.92
CA ASP A 55 2.79 6.15 19.56
C ASP A 55 4.00 5.34 20.02
N SER A 56 3.91 4.67 21.18
CA SER A 56 4.99 3.82 21.70
C SER A 56 5.41 2.72 20.72
N LYS A 57 4.47 2.24 19.89
CA LYS A 57 4.70 1.17 18.91
C LYS A 57 5.49 1.65 17.69
N MET A 58 5.54 2.96 17.42
CA MET A 58 6.23 3.52 16.24
C MET A 58 7.71 3.12 16.16
N ASN A 59 8.38 3.01 17.32
CA ASN A 59 9.80 2.71 17.41
C ASN A 59 10.09 1.21 17.59
N GLU A 60 9.07 0.37 17.72
CA GLU A 60 9.25 -1.07 17.80
C GLU A 60 9.65 -1.64 16.44
N VAL A 61 10.42 -2.74 16.45
CA VAL A 61 10.69 -3.54 15.25
C VAL A 61 9.36 -3.95 14.63
N PHE A 62 9.25 -3.85 13.30
CA PHE A 62 8.02 -4.16 12.59
C PHE A 62 7.64 -5.66 12.67
N VAL A 63 7.95 -6.46 11.65
CA VAL A 63 7.69 -7.92 11.64
C VAL A 63 8.99 -8.71 11.71
N ASP A 64 10.06 -8.15 11.15
CA ASP A 64 11.41 -8.70 11.09
C ASP A 64 12.35 -7.49 11.09
N GLU A 65 13.47 -7.56 11.80
CA GLU A 65 14.42 -6.46 11.98
C GLU A 65 14.89 -5.86 10.65
N LYS A 66 14.97 -6.67 9.59
CA LYS A 66 15.38 -6.19 8.26
C LYS A 66 14.41 -5.19 7.63
N TYR A 67 13.17 -5.13 8.11
CA TYR A 67 12.16 -4.17 7.65
C TYR A 67 12.13 -2.88 8.48
N GLY A 68 13.00 -2.77 9.49
CA GLY A 68 13.09 -1.61 10.37
C GLY A 68 11.94 -1.53 11.37
N THR A 69 11.63 -0.31 11.80
CA THR A 69 10.55 -0.04 12.76
C THR A 69 9.20 0.13 12.07
N TYR A 70 8.12 0.11 12.84
CA TYR A 70 6.78 0.47 12.33
C TYR A 70 6.78 1.84 11.64
N LEU A 71 7.40 2.85 12.24
CA LEU A 71 7.52 4.19 11.64
C LEU A 71 8.25 4.15 10.30
N ARG A 72 9.41 3.49 10.23
CA ARG A 72 10.17 3.39 8.98
C ARG A 72 9.37 2.70 7.87
N ASN A 73 8.59 1.68 8.22
CA ASN A 73 7.71 0.98 7.29
C ASN A 73 6.59 1.88 6.75
N ILE A 74 5.96 2.67 7.63
CA ILE A 74 4.93 3.65 7.26
C ILE A 74 5.50 4.73 6.34
N ASP A 75 6.65 5.33 6.70
CA ASP A 75 7.34 6.31 5.87
C ASP A 75 7.67 5.75 4.50
N GLY A 76 8.19 4.52 4.45
CA GLY A 76 8.50 3.82 3.21
C GLY A 76 7.27 3.64 2.31
N MET A 77 6.09 3.39 2.89
CA MET A 77 4.86 3.30 2.11
C MET A 77 4.40 4.68 1.59
N ILE A 78 4.54 5.74 2.37
CA ILE A 78 4.22 7.11 1.93
C ILE A 78 5.13 7.48 0.74
N GLU A 79 6.44 7.28 0.88
CA GLU A 79 7.44 7.51 -0.16
C GLU A 79 7.10 6.73 -1.44
N HIS A 80 6.79 5.44 -1.30
CA HIS A 80 6.43 4.56 -2.40
C HIS A 80 5.15 4.98 -3.12
N ALA A 81 4.13 5.44 -2.38
CA ALA A 81 2.89 5.95 -2.97
C ALA A 81 3.14 7.19 -3.83
N TYR A 82 3.90 8.16 -3.32
CA TYR A 82 4.27 9.36 -4.08
C TYR A 82 5.14 9.04 -5.30
N TYR A 83 6.07 8.09 -5.16
CA TYR A 83 6.90 7.63 -6.27
C TYR A 83 6.04 7.12 -7.44
N HIS A 84 5.08 6.24 -7.18
CA HIS A 84 4.20 5.70 -8.23
C HIS A 84 3.19 6.72 -8.76
N LEU A 85 2.67 7.61 -7.91
CA LEU A 85 1.82 8.71 -8.36
C LEU A 85 2.56 9.62 -9.36
N GLY A 86 3.85 9.86 -9.12
CA GLY A 86 4.74 10.55 -10.06
C GLY A 86 4.82 9.85 -11.42
N GLN A 87 5.04 8.53 -11.42
CA GLN A 87 5.06 7.72 -12.65
C GLN A 87 3.74 7.81 -13.43
N VAL A 88 2.60 7.62 -12.76
CA VAL A 88 1.27 7.71 -13.38
C VAL A 88 1.06 9.09 -14.00
N THR A 89 1.46 10.16 -13.29
CA THR A 89 1.36 11.54 -13.78
C THR A 89 2.20 11.76 -15.03
N LEU A 90 3.44 11.25 -15.08
CA LEU A 90 4.32 11.36 -16.24
C LEU A 90 3.76 10.61 -17.45
N ILE A 91 3.31 9.36 -17.26
CA ILE A 91 2.69 8.55 -18.33
C ILE A 91 1.48 9.29 -18.90
N LYS A 92 0.60 9.83 -18.05
CA LYS A 92 -0.57 10.60 -18.46
C LYS A 92 -0.20 11.83 -19.30
N LYS A 93 0.91 12.51 -18.98
CA LYS A 93 1.41 13.65 -19.79
C LYS A 93 1.92 13.18 -21.15
N ILE A 94 2.67 12.07 -21.20
CA ILE A 94 3.21 11.51 -22.44
C ILE A 94 2.09 11.09 -23.39
N LEU A 95 1.03 10.45 -22.87
CA LEU A 95 -0.13 10.01 -23.67
C LEU A 95 -1.06 11.15 -24.13
N LYS A 96 -0.93 12.34 -23.55
CA LYS A 96 -1.74 13.53 -23.87
C LYS A 96 -1.02 14.54 -24.78
N ASN A 97 0.22 14.25 -25.16
CA ASN A 97 0.88 14.92 -26.28
C ASN A 97 0.34 14.37 -27.60
#